data_AF-A0A3C1EX14-F1
#
_entry.id   AF-A0A3C1EX14-F1
#
_cell.length_a   1.000
_cell.length_b   1.000
_cell.length_c   1.000
_cell.angle_alpha   90.00
_cell.angle_beta   90.00
_cell.angle_gamma   90.00
#
_symmetry.space_group_name_H-M   'P 1'
#
loop_
_entity.id
_entity.type
_entity.pdbx_description
1 polymer ?
#
loop_
_entity_poly.entity_id
_entity_poly.type
_entity_poly.pdbx_seq_one_letter_code
_entity_poly.pdbx_strand_id
1 'polypeptide(L)'
;MKKICCCIIFVAVFLGFFYQDSYSVTKKTKKKRKVVQSQQNIVYQGDRVVFYDTRYSPTSYVENPEYILRFLLDKGFYQQEADQLKDWMDLKITKNAPESVCIMIMGIAPDTIAETMDTNNTIYRYLKAGGKIVWIGDTPFFYQGGMVKTPKKWGSQGLLTVLDIEVIEEDHVSDSAEITDDGIKMGIQVVDKATLPVSMEDVTKTLTKTETLACSWFKNINKEYPDSGFIRYRSTWYDGADNEQNNDLYYLALYPKMKRNADMEEDSNE
;
A
#
# COMPACT_ATOMS: atom_id res chain seq x y z
N MET A 1 -48.70 58.74 27.31
CA MET A 1 -48.77 59.34 25.96
C MET A 1 -48.63 58.22 24.94
N LYS A 2 -49.76 57.73 24.41
CA LYS A 2 -49.86 56.65 23.42
C LYS A 2 -50.21 57.29 22.08
N LYS A 3 -49.47 56.99 21.02
CA LYS A 3 -49.79 57.45 19.66
C LYS A 3 -50.76 56.46 19.01
N ILE A 4 -51.86 57.03 18.52
CA ILE A 4 -52.88 56.46 17.63
C ILE A 4 -52.42 56.68 16.19
N CYS A 5 -52.65 55.70 15.31
CA CYS A 5 -52.96 55.82 13.87
C CYS A 5 -52.77 54.44 13.20
N CYS A 6 -53.47 54.03 12.15
CA CYS A 6 -54.79 54.33 11.61
C CYS A 6 -55.06 53.18 10.63
N CYS A 7 -56.27 52.64 10.59
CA CYS A 7 -56.68 51.64 9.60
C CYS A 7 -56.79 52.27 8.22
N ILE A 8 -56.28 51.61 7.17
CA ILE A 8 -56.86 51.69 5.82
C ILE A 8 -56.83 50.29 5.21
N ILE A 9 -58.02 49.76 4.95
CA ILE A 9 -58.31 48.61 4.11
C ILE A 9 -58.47 49.15 2.68
N PHE A 10 -57.77 48.56 1.71
CA PHE A 10 -58.16 48.67 0.29
C PHE A 10 -58.04 47.30 -0.36
N VAL A 11 -59.19 46.80 -0.80
CA VAL A 11 -59.35 45.62 -1.66
C VAL A 11 -59.14 46.08 -3.10
N ALA A 12 -58.30 45.39 -3.86
CA ALA A 12 -58.32 45.43 -5.31
C ALA A 12 -57.98 44.03 -5.87
N VAL A 13 -59.02 43.42 -6.44
CA VAL A 13 -58.94 42.26 -7.34
C VAL A 13 -58.63 42.80 -8.73
N PHE A 14 -57.65 42.24 -9.45
CA PHE A 14 -57.79 41.81 -10.86
C PHE A 14 -56.50 41.20 -11.44
N LEU A 15 -56.63 39.94 -11.85
CA LEU A 15 -56.14 39.31 -13.08
C LEU A 15 -54.76 39.68 -13.67
N GLY A 16 -53.87 38.68 -13.59
CA GLY A 16 -53.32 38.01 -14.78
C GLY A 16 -52.26 38.75 -15.58
N PHE A 17 -51.03 38.25 -15.56
CA PHE A 17 -50.29 37.93 -16.78
C PHE A 17 -49.16 36.95 -16.45
N PHE A 18 -49.03 35.95 -17.31
CA PHE A 18 -47.99 34.94 -17.33
C PHE A 18 -46.61 35.58 -17.42
N TYR A 19 -45.69 35.20 -16.54
CA TYR A 19 -44.27 35.14 -16.91
C TYR A 19 -43.63 33.92 -16.29
N GLN A 20 -43.26 33.01 -17.18
CA GLN A 20 -42.76 31.68 -16.93
C GLN A 20 -41.23 31.75 -17.06
N ASP A 21 -40.52 32.09 -15.99
CA ASP A 21 -39.07 31.88 -15.94
C ASP A 21 -38.77 30.53 -15.30
N SER A 22 -38.57 29.56 -16.18
CA SER A 22 -38.08 28.23 -15.91
C SER A 22 -36.64 28.26 -15.39
N TYR A 23 -36.47 28.33 -14.08
CA TYR A 23 -35.24 27.87 -13.42
C TYR A 23 -35.38 26.38 -13.07
N SER A 24 -35.01 25.53 -14.03
CA SER A 24 -34.77 24.12 -13.79
C SER A 24 -33.48 23.93 -13.00
N VAL A 25 -33.57 23.96 -11.67
CA VAL A 25 -32.51 23.43 -10.80
C VAL A 25 -32.56 21.91 -10.89
N THR A 26 -31.90 21.34 -11.90
CA THR A 26 -31.58 19.90 -11.90
C THR A 26 -30.61 19.63 -10.76
N LYS A 27 -31.14 19.24 -9.59
CA LYS A 27 -30.38 18.53 -8.56
C LYS A 27 -29.87 17.24 -9.19
N LYS A 28 -28.66 17.29 -9.77
CA LYS A 28 -27.88 16.09 -10.08
C LYS A 28 -27.48 15.46 -8.76
N THR A 29 -28.34 14.61 -8.23
CA THR A 29 -27.99 13.65 -7.19
C THR A 29 -26.91 12.76 -7.78
N LYS A 30 -25.63 13.04 -7.48
CA LYS A 30 -24.53 12.11 -7.74
C LYS A 30 -24.85 10.85 -6.95
N LYS A 31 -25.52 9.90 -7.61
CA LYS A 31 -25.70 8.54 -7.14
C LYS A 31 -24.30 7.94 -7.08
N LYS A 32 -23.64 8.03 -5.92
CA LYS A 32 -22.43 7.26 -5.61
C LYS A 32 -22.81 5.81 -5.88
N ARG A 33 -22.37 5.28 -7.02
CA ARG A 33 -22.40 3.86 -7.31
C ARG A 33 -21.48 3.24 -6.26
N LYS A 34 -22.05 2.74 -5.16
CA LYS A 34 -21.38 1.80 -4.27
C LYS A 34 -21.16 0.55 -5.12
N VAL A 35 -19.98 0.45 -5.74
CA VAL A 35 -19.46 -0.84 -6.19
C VAL A 35 -19.00 -1.52 -4.91
N VAL A 36 -19.95 -2.01 -4.12
CA VAL A 36 -19.67 -3.03 -3.12
C VAL A 36 -19.96 -4.32 -3.84
N GLN A 37 -18.98 -4.75 -4.63
CA GLN A 37 -18.95 -6.14 -5.07
C GLN A 37 -18.74 -6.93 -3.78
N SER A 38 -19.79 -7.57 -3.27
CA SER A 38 -19.66 -8.55 -2.21
C SER A 38 -18.79 -9.67 -2.78
N GLN A 39 -17.48 -9.57 -2.56
CA GLN A 39 -16.53 -10.61 -2.95
C GLN A 39 -16.95 -11.86 -2.19
N GLN A 40 -17.52 -12.81 -2.92
CA GLN A 40 -17.62 -14.18 -2.45
C GLN A 40 -16.22 -14.61 -2.00
N ASN A 41 -16.13 -15.44 -0.95
CA ASN A 41 -14.89 -16.02 -0.40
C ASN A 41 -14.18 -16.91 -1.43
N ILE A 42 -13.71 -16.34 -2.53
CA ILE A 42 -12.98 -17.02 -3.59
C ILE A 42 -11.53 -16.67 -3.39
N VAL A 43 -10.75 -17.65 -2.94
CA VAL A 43 -9.30 -17.54 -2.86
C VAL A 43 -8.76 -17.57 -4.29
N TYR A 44 -8.29 -16.43 -4.79
CA TYR A 44 -7.59 -16.36 -6.08
C TYR A 44 -6.39 -17.33 -6.10
N GLN A 45 -6.16 -18.02 -7.21
CA GLN A 45 -5.17 -19.11 -7.29
C GLN A 45 -3.86 -18.72 -8.01
N GLY A 46 -3.84 -17.57 -8.70
CA GLY A 46 -2.65 -17.12 -9.42
C GLY A 46 -1.54 -16.59 -8.51
N ASP A 47 -0.53 -15.97 -9.11
CA ASP A 47 0.76 -15.71 -8.43
C ASP A 47 0.95 -14.27 -7.94
N ARG A 48 0.01 -13.36 -8.22
CA ARG A 48 0.17 -11.93 -7.95
C ARG A 48 -1.00 -11.42 -7.15
N VAL A 49 -0.75 -11.11 -5.88
CA VAL A 49 -1.77 -10.60 -4.97
C VAL A 49 -1.35 -9.29 -4.31
N VAL A 50 -2.34 -8.51 -3.91
CA VAL A 50 -2.19 -7.33 -3.06
C VAL A 50 -3.05 -7.51 -1.82
N PHE A 51 -2.44 -7.32 -0.64
CA PHE A 51 -3.17 -7.32 0.61
C PHE A 51 -3.87 -5.97 0.79
N TYR A 52 -5.20 -5.99 0.83
CA TYR A 52 -6.00 -4.84 1.22
C TYR A 52 -7.30 -5.30 1.88
N ASP A 53 -7.46 -4.90 3.14
CA ASP A 53 -8.59 -5.29 3.96
C ASP A 53 -8.99 -4.15 4.89
N THR A 54 -10.11 -3.49 4.60
CA THR A 54 -10.60 -2.35 5.38
C THR A 54 -10.91 -2.68 6.85
N ARG A 55 -11.00 -3.97 7.23
CA ARG A 55 -11.14 -4.42 8.63
C ARG A 55 -9.89 -4.13 9.46
N TYR A 56 -8.75 -3.88 8.82
CA TYR A 56 -7.46 -3.58 9.43
C TYR A 56 -7.13 -2.06 9.40
N SER A 57 -8.16 -1.22 9.32
CA SER A 57 -8.02 0.24 9.36
C SER A 57 -7.78 0.75 10.79
N PRO A 58 -6.97 1.81 10.99
CA PRO A 58 -6.26 2.60 9.98
C PRO A 58 -5.02 1.89 9.41
N THR A 59 -4.63 2.27 8.19
CA THR A 59 -3.30 1.96 7.65
C THR A 59 -2.21 2.65 8.48
N SER A 60 -0.98 2.12 8.43
CA SER A 60 0.17 2.76 9.08
C SER A 60 1.14 3.31 8.04
N TYR A 61 1.37 4.63 8.06
CA TYR A 61 2.28 5.33 7.15
C TYR A 61 1.92 5.18 5.65
N VAL A 62 0.66 4.91 5.33
CA VAL A 62 0.13 4.85 3.95
C VAL A 62 -1.17 5.64 3.82
N GLU A 63 -1.27 6.47 2.79
CA GLU A 63 -2.33 7.45 2.49
C GLU A 63 -2.81 7.12 1.11
N ASN A 64 -4.10 7.35 0.86
CA ASN A 64 -4.74 7.01 -0.39
C ASN A 64 -4.49 5.53 -0.82
N PRO A 65 -4.49 4.53 0.08
CA PRO A 65 -4.16 3.14 -0.27
C PRO A 65 -5.08 2.56 -1.35
N GLU A 66 -6.30 3.08 -1.51
CA GLU A 66 -7.22 2.73 -2.58
C GLU A 66 -6.73 3.12 -3.98
N TYR A 67 -5.87 4.12 -4.11
CA TYR A 67 -5.24 4.49 -5.38
C TYR A 67 -4.16 3.46 -5.77
N ILE A 68 -3.35 3.02 -4.80
CA ILE A 68 -2.37 1.94 -4.97
C ILE A 68 -3.08 0.66 -5.38
N LEU A 69 -4.16 0.32 -4.67
CA LEU A 69 -4.98 -0.86 -4.97
C LEU A 69 -5.47 -0.80 -6.41
N ARG A 70 -6.11 0.29 -6.83
CA ARG A 70 -6.63 0.43 -8.20
C ARG A 70 -5.52 0.29 -9.25
N PHE A 71 -4.39 0.97 -9.03
CA PHE A 71 -3.23 0.88 -9.90
C PHE A 71 -2.75 -0.57 -10.07
N LEU A 72 -2.64 -1.33 -8.97
CA LEU A 72 -2.19 -2.72 -9.01
C LEU A 72 -3.23 -3.66 -9.66
N LEU A 73 -4.52 -3.45 -9.40
CA LEU A 73 -5.59 -4.20 -10.06
C LEU A 73 -5.57 -4.00 -11.58
N ASP A 74 -5.38 -2.76 -12.05
CA ASP A 74 -5.24 -2.43 -13.47
C ASP A 74 -3.99 -3.08 -14.10
N LYS A 75 -3.00 -3.44 -13.28
CA LYS A 75 -1.78 -4.18 -13.67
C LYS A 75 -1.88 -5.70 -13.48
N GLY A 76 -3.08 -6.21 -13.19
CA GLY A 76 -3.35 -7.65 -13.11
C GLY A 76 -2.99 -8.31 -11.78
N PHE A 77 -2.80 -7.54 -10.71
CA PHE A 77 -2.81 -8.08 -9.35
C PHE A 77 -4.24 -8.36 -8.90
N TYR A 78 -4.38 -9.26 -7.93
CA TYR A 78 -5.66 -9.58 -7.32
C TYR A 78 -5.67 -9.20 -5.85
N GLN A 79 -6.71 -8.50 -5.42
CA GLN A 79 -6.91 -8.20 -4.01
C GLN A 79 -7.19 -9.48 -3.21
N GLN A 80 -6.55 -9.60 -2.05
CA GLN A 80 -6.89 -10.58 -1.03
C GLN A 80 -7.15 -9.85 0.30
N GLU A 81 -8.28 -10.15 0.93
CA GLU A 81 -8.52 -9.81 2.33
C GLU A 81 -7.74 -10.74 3.27
N ALA A 82 -7.64 -10.42 4.56
CA ALA A 82 -6.73 -11.12 5.49
C ALA A 82 -6.94 -12.65 5.56
N ASP A 83 -8.18 -13.12 5.54
CA ASP A 83 -8.51 -14.55 5.59
C ASP A 83 -8.14 -15.24 4.26
N GLN A 84 -8.46 -14.59 3.14
CA GLN A 84 -8.16 -15.11 1.80
C GLN A 84 -6.65 -15.12 1.53
N LEU A 85 -5.93 -14.14 2.07
CA LEU A 85 -4.47 -14.05 1.99
C LEU A 85 -3.80 -15.20 2.75
N LYS A 86 -4.33 -15.55 3.93
CA LYS A 86 -3.89 -16.71 4.69
C LYS A 86 -4.04 -18.00 3.88
N ASP A 87 -5.23 -18.24 3.33
CA ASP A 87 -5.48 -19.42 2.49
C ASP A 87 -4.59 -19.44 1.24
N TRP A 88 -4.38 -18.29 0.60
CA TRP A 88 -3.49 -18.15 -0.55
C TRP A 88 -2.03 -18.45 -0.19
N MET A 89 -1.52 -17.89 0.90
CA MET A 89 -0.14 -18.12 1.34
C MET A 89 0.07 -19.59 1.73
N ASP A 90 -0.86 -20.21 2.47
CA ASP A 90 -0.76 -21.63 2.81
C ASP A 90 -0.74 -22.50 1.55
N LEU A 91 -1.60 -22.20 0.56
CA LEU A 91 -1.57 -22.89 -0.73
C LEU A 91 -0.21 -22.75 -1.43
N LYS A 92 0.37 -21.54 -1.48
CA LYS A 92 1.70 -21.33 -2.09
C LYS A 92 2.80 -22.05 -1.32
N ILE A 93 2.75 -22.06 0.01
CA ILE A 93 3.67 -22.82 0.85
C ILE A 93 3.65 -24.31 0.47
N THR A 94 2.48 -24.92 0.28
CA THR A 94 2.38 -26.36 -0.06
C THR A 94 2.96 -26.73 -1.42
N LYS A 95 3.04 -25.78 -2.35
CA LYS A 95 3.50 -26.01 -3.73
C LYS A 95 4.93 -25.55 -3.99
N ASN A 96 5.61 -25.08 -2.93
CA ASN A 96 6.63 -24.04 -3.04
C ASN A 96 6.05 -22.77 -3.69
N ALA A 97 6.59 -21.63 -3.32
CA ALA A 97 6.07 -20.33 -3.68
C ALA A 97 6.92 -19.57 -4.72
N PRO A 98 7.73 -20.21 -5.59
CA PRO A 98 8.59 -19.46 -6.50
C PRO A 98 7.73 -18.57 -7.39
N GLU A 99 8.24 -17.37 -7.66
CA GLU A 99 7.61 -16.40 -8.57
C GLU A 99 6.27 -15.81 -8.08
N SER A 100 5.74 -16.29 -6.96
CA SER A 100 4.58 -15.70 -6.33
C SER A 100 4.97 -14.44 -5.56
N VAL A 101 4.10 -13.43 -5.59
CA VAL A 101 4.32 -12.13 -4.98
C VAL A 101 3.07 -11.61 -4.30
N CYS A 102 3.26 -11.10 -3.08
CA CYS A 102 2.26 -10.36 -2.33
C CYS A 102 2.77 -8.94 -2.08
N ILE A 103 1.98 -7.93 -2.44
CA ILE A 103 2.26 -6.53 -2.10
C ILE A 103 1.42 -6.16 -0.87
N MET A 104 2.10 -5.74 0.20
CA MET A 104 1.49 -5.33 1.47
C MET A 104 1.36 -3.80 1.49
N ILE A 105 0.18 -3.28 1.14
CA ILE A 105 -0.05 -1.83 0.95
C ILE A 105 -0.67 -1.12 2.16
N MET A 106 -0.91 -1.83 3.26
CA MET A 106 -1.56 -1.25 4.45
C MET A 106 -0.58 -0.78 5.53
N GLY A 107 0.72 -1.08 5.38
CA GLY A 107 1.73 -0.80 6.41
C GLY A 107 1.56 -1.56 7.71
N ILE A 108 0.73 -2.61 7.72
CA ILE A 108 0.44 -3.44 8.88
C ILE A 108 0.25 -4.90 8.44
N ALA A 109 0.73 -5.84 9.25
CA ALA A 109 0.54 -7.27 8.99
C ALA A 109 -0.75 -7.74 9.65
N PRO A 110 -1.64 -8.46 8.96
CA PRO A 110 -2.82 -9.00 9.60
C PRO A 110 -2.46 -10.17 10.51
N ASP A 111 -3.13 -10.27 11.67
CA ASP A 111 -3.02 -11.36 12.63
C ASP A 111 -3.26 -12.76 12.03
N THR A 112 -3.96 -12.87 10.90
CA THR A 112 -4.19 -14.13 10.19
C THR A 112 -2.94 -14.75 9.56
N ILE A 113 -1.90 -13.95 9.26
CA ILE A 113 -0.64 -14.44 8.62
C ILE A 113 0.63 -14.04 9.39
N ALA A 114 0.50 -13.15 10.37
CA ALA A 114 1.51 -12.81 11.35
C ALA A 114 1.07 -13.35 12.72
N GLU A 115 0.74 -14.63 12.80
CA GLU A 115 0.11 -15.26 13.97
C GLU A 115 1.03 -15.22 15.20
N THR A 116 2.34 -15.36 14.97
CA THR A 116 3.40 -15.38 15.98
C THR A 116 4.51 -14.39 15.64
N MET A 117 5.14 -13.83 16.67
CA MET A 117 6.30 -12.94 16.56
C MET A 117 7.59 -13.76 16.51
N ASP A 118 7.66 -14.67 15.53
CA ASP A 118 8.80 -15.53 15.26
C ASP A 118 8.71 -16.07 13.82
N THR A 119 9.66 -16.93 13.44
CA THR A 119 9.75 -17.53 12.11
C THR A 119 8.70 -18.62 11.82
N ASN A 120 7.78 -18.90 12.75
CA ASN A 120 6.70 -19.87 12.53
C ASN A 120 5.46 -19.26 11.87
N ASN A 121 5.37 -17.93 11.78
CA ASN A 121 4.24 -17.26 11.14
C ASN A 121 4.15 -17.55 9.63
N THR A 122 2.96 -17.37 9.07
CA THR A 122 2.68 -17.69 7.67
C THR A 122 3.50 -16.85 6.69
N ILE A 123 3.74 -15.57 6.98
CA ILE A 123 4.60 -14.72 6.13
C ILE A 123 6.00 -15.34 6.01
N TYR A 124 6.66 -15.67 7.12
CA TYR A 124 8.01 -16.22 7.08
C TYR A 124 8.06 -17.57 6.37
N ARG A 125 7.08 -18.45 6.64
CA ARG A 125 6.97 -19.75 5.95
C ARG A 125 6.79 -19.57 4.44
N TYR A 126 6.03 -18.57 4.00
CA TYR A 126 5.85 -18.22 2.59
C TYR A 126 7.16 -17.73 1.94
N LEU A 127 7.91 -16.86 2.61
CA LEU A 127 9.25 -16.42 2.14
C LEU A 127 10.23 -17.60 2.05
N LYS A 128 10.22 -18.49 3.05
CA LYS A 128 11.03 -19.70 3.07
C LYS A 128 10.65 -20.67 1.94
N ALA A 129 9.39 -20.69 1.51
CA ALA A 129 8.93 -21.47 0.36
C ALA A 129 9.33 -20.87 -1.00
N GLY A 130 9.99 -19.70 -1.03
CA GLY A 130 10.40 -19.01 -2.27
C GLY A 130 9.45 -17.89 -2.71
N GLY A 131 8.52 -17.48 -1.84
CA GLY A 131 7.61 -16.38 -2.09
C GLY A 131 8.28 -15.01 -1.96
N LYS A 132 7.69 -14.00 -2.61
CA LYS A 132 8.13 -12.61 -2.48
C LYS A 132 7.08 -11.74 -1.78
N ILE A 133 7.53 -10.86 -0.90
CA ILE A 133 6.72 -9.78 -0.34
C ILE A 133 7.35 -8.43 -0.69
N VAL A 134 6.52 -7.47 -1.12
CA VAL A 134 6.91 -6.07 -1.19
C VAL A 134 6.09 -5.28 -0.18
N TRP A 135 6.77 -4.56 0.71
CA TRP A 135 6.18 -3.89 1.86
C TRP A 135 6.42 -2.39 1.82
N ILE A 136 5.34 -1.63 1.93
CA ILE A 136 5.32 -0.18 2.08
C ILE A 136 4.62 0.21 3.39
N GLY A 137 4.77 1.46 3.82
CA GLY A 137 4.16 1.98 5.04
C GLY A 137 5.13 1.99 6.22
N ASP A 138 4.73 1.46 7.36
CA ASP A 138 5.52 1.47 8.60
C ASP A 138 6.60 0.38 8.61
N THR A 139 7.43 0.33 9.65
CA THR A 139 8.37 -0.77 9.92
C THR A 139 7.64 -2.11 9.89
N PRO A 140 8.12 -3.08 9.09
CA PRO A 140 7.48 -4.40 9.01
C PRO A 140 7.35 -5.03 10.39
N PHE A 141 6.18 -5.59 10.68
CA PHE A 141 5.86 -6.24 11.95
C PHE A 141 5.95 -5.34 13.19
N PHE A 142 6.01 -4.00 13.05
CA PHE A 142 5.93 -3.12 14.22
C PHE A 142 4.57 -3.22 14.93
N TYR A 143 3.51 -3.36 14.12
CA TYR A 143 2.15 -3.67 14.56
C TYR A 143 1.65 -4.96 13.91
N GLN A 144 0.98 -5.78 14.73
CA GLN A 144 0.07 -6.83 14.27
C GLN A 144 -1.35 -6.26 14.30
N GLY A 145 -1.96 -6.14 13.13
CA GLY A 145 -3.33 -5.67 13.02
C GLY A 145 -4.33 -6.75 13.42
N GLY A 146 -5.53 -6.35 13.83
CA GLY A 146 -6.63 -7.27 14.12
C GLY A 146 -7.96 -6.67 13.68
N MET A 147 -8.87 -7.50 13.18
CA MET A 147 -10.10 -7.10 12.48
C MET A 147 -11.02 -6.12 13.24
N VAL A 148 -10.95 -6.06 14.58
CA VAL A 148 -11.85 -5.26 15.44
C VAL A 148 -11.12 -4.70 16.67
N LYS A 149 -9.81 -4.89 16.77
CA LYS A 149 -9.02 -4.53 17.96
C LYS A 149 -8.00 -3.48 17.59
N THR A 150 -7.63 -2.65 18.58
CA THR A 150 -6.42 -1.83 18.49
C THR A 150 -5.25 -2.73 18.07
N PRO A 151 -4.46 -2.34 17.06
CA PRO A 151 -3.28 -3.09 16.66
C PRO A 151 -2.40 -3.44 17.86
N LYS A 152 -1.95 -4.70 17.94
CA LYS A 152 -1.00 -5.13 18.95
C LYS A 152 0.38 -4.64 18.53
N LYS A 153 0.99 -3.77 19.33
CA LYS A 153 2.37 -3.34 19.12
C LYS A 153 3.34 -4.47 19.46
N TRP A 154 4.19 -4.83 18.51
CA TRP A 154 5.36 -5.69 18.70
C TRP A 154 6.64 -4.84 18.80
N GLY A 155 6.66 -3.66 18.17
CA GLY A 155 7.83 -2.78 18.11
C GLY A 155 8.90 -3.28 17.14
N SER A 156 10.10 -2.70 17.20
CA SER A 156 11.27 -3.11 16.42
C SER A 156 11.64 -4.60 16.62
N GLN A 157 11.30 -5.16 17.80
CA GLN A 157 11.44 -6.60 18.07
C GLN A 157 10.68 -7.48 17.07
N GLY A 158 9.57 -7.01 16.49
CA GLY A 158 8.82 -7.74 15.47
C GLY A 158 9.65 -7.97 14.20
N LEU A 159 10.33 -6.92 13.71
CA LEU A 159 11.23 -7.03 12.57
C LEU A 159 12.40 -7.95 12.87
N LEU A 160 13.03 -7.77 14.04
CA LEU A 160 14.19 -8.55 14.47
C LEU A 160 13.86 -10.04 14.59
N THR A 161 12.78 -10.41 15.27
CA THR A 161 12.43 -11.83 15.50
C THR A 161 11.93 -12.55 14.25
N VAL A 162 11.31 -11.83 13.31
CA VAL A 162 10.75 -12.44 12.09
C VAL A 162 11.76 -12.44 10.95
N LEU A 163 12.49 -11.34 10.73
CA LEU A 163 13.38 -11.17 9.57
C LEU A 163 14.88 -11.12 9.92
N ASP A 164 15.24 -11.12 11.22
CA ASP A 164 16.63 -11.01 11.68
C ASP A 164 17.28 -9.72 11.16
N ILE A 165 16.58 -8.59 11.35
CA ILE A 165 16.99 -7.24 10.96
C ILE A 165 16.67 -6.29 12.12
N GLU A 166 17.66 -5.50 12.53
CA GLU A 166 17.50 -4.47 13.55
C GLU A 166 17.28 -3.09 12.90
N VAL A 167 16.28 -2.36 13.38
CA VAL A 167 16.07 -0.97 12.97
C VAL A 167 16.97 -0.06 13.79
N ILE A 168 17.61 0.89 13.12
CA ILE A 168 18.32 1.97 13.77
C ILE A 168 17.29 3.07 14.05
N GLU A 169 16.88 3.20 15.31
CA GLU A 169 15.81 4.12 15.75
C GLU A 169 16.26 5.59 15.83
N GLU A 170 17.51 5.88 15.47
CA GLU A 170 18.03 7.25 15.37
C GLU A 170 17.40 7.99 14.17
N ASP A 171 17.16 9.29 14.35
CA ASP A 171 16.58 10.11 13.29
C ASP A 171 17.66 10.50 12.27
N HIS A 172 17.61 9.83 11.11
CA HIS A 172 18.49 10.10 9.97
C HIS A 172 17.81 10.93 8.88
N VAL A 173 16.67 11.59 9.17
CA VAL A 173 15.87 12.31 8.15
C VAL A 173 16.65 13.42 7.42
N SER A 174 17.74 13.93 8.00
CA SER A 174 18.64 14.89 7.35
C SER A 174 19.61 14.28 6.34
N ASP A 175 19.82 12.96 6.38
CA ASP A 175 20.81 12.29 5.55
C ASP A 175 20.26 12.15 4.12
N SER A 176 21.06 12.57 3.13
CA SER A 176 20.72 12.40 1.73
C SER A 176 20.84 10.93 1.36
N ALA A 177 19.71 10.28 1.04
CA ALA A 177 19.73 8.94 0.47
C ALA A 177 19.99 8.99 -1.05
N GLU A 178 20.58 7.94 -1.59
CA GLU A 178 20.78 7.72 -3.02
C GLU A 178 20.25 6.35 -3.44
N ILE A 179 19.93 6.18 -4.73
CA ILE A 179 19.53 4.89 -5.31
C ILE A 179 20.80 4.13 -5.70
N THR A 180 20.88 2.86 -5.32
CA THR A 180 22.02 2.00 -5.67
C THR A 180 21.85 1.38 -7.06
N ASP A 181 22.92 0.78 -7.60
CA ASP A 181 22.84 0.00 -8.84
C ASP A 181 21.81 -1.13 -8.76
N ASP A 182 21.68 -1.80 -7.60
CA ASP A 182 20.66 -2.80 -7.36
C ASP A 182 19.25 -2.19 -7.35
N GLY A 183 19.07 -1.01 -6.75
CA GLY A 183 17.81 -0.26 -6.77
C GLY A 183 17.38 0.09 -8.19
N ILE A 184 18.29 0.66 -8.99
CA ILE A 184 18.06 0.98 -10.41
C ILE A 184 17.68 -0.29 -11.19
N LYS A 185 18.45 -1.37 -11.02
CA LYS A 185 18.21 -2.65 -11.70
C LYS A 185 16.86 -3.27 -11.34
N MET A 186 16.39 -3.06 -10.11
CA MET A 186 15.08 -3.52 -9.64
C MET A 186 13.94 -2.54 -9.95
N GLY A 187 14.24 -1.39 -10.57
CA GLY A 187 13.25 -0.47 -11.15
C GLY A 187 12.92 0.75 -10.31
N ILE A 188 13.67 1.03 -9.23
CA ILE A 188 13.50 2.23 -8.40
C ILE A 188 13.96 3.46 -9.17
N GLN A 189 13.14 4.51 -9.15
CA GLN A 189 13.47 5.84 -9.65
C GLN A 189 13.25 6.94 -8.63
N VAL A 190 12.41 6.70 -7.62
CA VAL A 190 12.13 7.69 -6.59
C VAL A 190 13.06 7.46 -5.39
N VAL A 191 13.87 8.47 -5.09
CA VAL A 191 14.78 8.46 -3.94
C VAL A 191 13.97 8.39 -2.63
N ASP A 192 14.40 7.52 -1.72
CA ASP A 192 13.83 7.40 -0.37
C ASP A 192 14.37 8.49 0.57
N LYS A 193 13.91 8.55 1.82
CA LYS A 193 14.64 9.27 2.88
C LYS A 193 15.12 8.27 3.91
N ALA A 194 16.18 8.61 4.63
CA ALA A 194 16.70 7.79 5.71
C ALA A 194 15.85 7.91 6.98
N THR A 195 14.65 7.35 6.95
CA THR A 195 13.83 7.16 8.16
C THR A 195 13.94 5.72 8.59
N LEU A 196 14.16 5.40 9.87
CA LEU A 196 14.21 4.01 10.37
C LEU A 196 15.07 3.06 9.49
N PRO A 197 16.31 3.45 9.13
CA PRO A 197 17.15 2.64 8.28
C PRO A 197 17.68 1.41 9.02
N VAL A 198 18.34 0.51 8.29
CA VAL A 198 18.93 -0.73 8.83
C VAL A 198 20.40 -0.84 8.40
N SER A 199 21.17 -1.71 9.06
CA SER A 199 22.53 -2.02 8.63
C SER A 199 22.53 -2.60 7.22
N MET A 200 23.47 -2.17 6.37
CA MET A 200 23.66 -2.78 5.05
C MET A 200 24.14 -4.24 5.14
N GLU A 201 24.76 -4.64 6.26
CA GLU A 201 25.24 -6.02 6.47
C GLU A 201 24.09 -7.00 6.77
N ASP A 202 22.96 -6.50 7.27
CA ASP A 202 21.80 -7.33 7.63
C ASP A 202 20.91 -7.66 6.43
N VAL A 203 21.16 -7.05 5.27
CA VAL A 203 20.30 -7.20 4.08
C VAL A 203 21.05 -7.87 2.94
N THR A 204 20.31 -8.49 2.01
CA THR A 204 20.92 -9.15 0.85
C THR A 204 21.29 -8.15 -0.24
N LYS A 205 20.45 -7.12 -0.43
CA LYS A 205 20.73 -6.00 -1.34
C LYS A 205 20.22 -4.71 -0.71
N THR A 206 21.03 -3.69 -0.83
CA THR A 206 20.64 -2.32 -0.50
C THR A 206 20.09 -1.66 -1.76
N LEU A 207 18.86 -1.16 -1.73
CA LEU A 207 18.18 -0.59 -2.90
C LEU A 207 18.26 0.94 -2.90
N THR A 208 18.16 1.55 -1.72
CA THR A 208 18.52 2.95 -1.48
C THR A 208 19.32 3.04 -0.18
N LYS A 209 20.21 4.01 -0.07
CA LYS A 209 21.15 4.10 1.05
C LYS A 209 21.57 5.51 1.41
N THR A 210 22.00 5.69 2.66
CA THR A 210 22.93 6.75 3.04
C THR A 210 24.37 6.27 2.83
N GLU A 211 25.36 6.99 3.38
CA GLU A 211 26.77 6.55 3.36
C GLU A 211 26.94 5.16 4.02
N THR A 212 26.23 4.89 5.12
CA THR A 212 26.45 3.70 5.95
C THR A 212 25.22 2.82 6.15
N LEU A 213 24.02 3.28 5.82
CA LEU A 213 22.76 2.60 6.16
C LEU A 213 21.87 2.32 4.94
N ALA A 214 21.12 1.22 4.97
CA ALA A 214 20.11 0.90 3.96
C ALA A 214 18.75 1.49 4.34
N CYS A 215 18.11 2.23 3.42
CA CYS A 215 16.78 2.83 3.63
C CYS A 215 15.68 1.96 3.03
N SER A 216 15.82 1.60 1.76
CA SER A 216 15.06 0.54 1.10
C SER A 216 15.96 -0.65 0.82
N TRP A 217 15.46 -1.86 1.02
CA TRP A 217 16.30 -3.05 1.03
C TRP A 217 15.55 -4.32 0.63
N PHE A 218 16.32 -5.33 0.25
CA PHE A 218 15.86 -6.68 -0.03
C PHE A 218 16.60 -7.69 0.84
N LYS A 219 15.85 -8.59 1.48
CA LYS A 219 16.36 -9.73 2.25
C LYS A 219 15.89 -11.02 1.62
N ASN A 220 16.82 -11.81 1.11
CA ASN A 220 16.56 -13.18 0.67
C ASN A 220 16.50 -14.10 1.88
N ILE A 221 15.42 -14.87 1.99
CA ILE A 221 15.21 -15.85 3.06
C ILE A 221 15.54 -17.28 2.60
N ASN A 222 15.28 -17.60 1.32
CA ASN A 222 15.60 -18.89 0.73
C ASN A 222 16.61 -18.73 -0.42
N LYS A 223 17.82 -19.25 -0.21
CA LYS A 223 18.95 -19.17 -1.17
C LYS A 223 18.70 -19.98 -2.46
N GLU A 224 17.81 -20.96 -2.45
CA GLU A 224 17.41 -21.69 -3.66
C GLU A 224 16.60 -20.82 -4.63
N TYR A 225 15.99 -19.74 -4.12
CA TYR A 225 15.20 -18.79 -4.87
C TYR A 225 15.75 -17.37 -4.67
N PRO A 226 16.89 -17.02 -5.30
CA PRO A 226 17.68 -15.81 -4.99
C PRO A 226 16.95 -14.48 -5.27
N ASP A 227 15.93 -14.50 -6.12
CA ASP A 227 15.10 -13.34 -6.44
C ASP A 227 13.79 -13.27 -5.64
N SER A 228 13.60 -14.21 -4.70
CA SER A 228 12.50 -14.22 -3.74
C SER A 228 12.94 -13.70 -2.37
N GLY A 229 11.99 -13.28 -1.54
CA GLY A 229 12.29 -12.73 -0.22
C GLY A 229 11.45 -11.50 0.11
N PHE A 230 11.93 -10.73 1.06
CA PHE A 230 11.23 -9.57 1.58
C PHE A 230 11.87 -8.29 1.05
N ILE A 231 11.05 -7.44 0.43
CA ILE A 231 11.45 -6.11 -0.01
C ILE A 231 10.76 -5.09 0.89
N ARG A 232 11.56 -4.27 1.56
CA ARG A 232 11.09 -3.04 2.19
C ARG A 232 11.34 -1.89 1.23
N TYR A 233 10.26 -1.27 0.75
CA TYR A 233 10.35 -0.09 -0.11
C TYR A 233 9.80 1.12 0.63
N ARG A 234 10.61 2.17 0.65
CA ARG A 234 10.36 3.46 1.31
C ARG A 234 10.09 3.38 2.79
N SER A 235 11.02 3.86 3.59
CA SER A 235 10.84 3.93 5.04
C SER A 235 10.06 5.15 5.54
N THR A 236 9.63 6.01 4.60
CA THR A 236 8.83 7.20 4.84
C THR A 236 7.34 6.99 4.58
N TRP A 237 6.57 8.02 4.91
CA TRP A 237 5.18 8.18 4.54
C TRP A 237 4.96 7.90 3.04
N TYR A 238 4.10 6.94 2.70
CA TYR A 238 3.79 6.54 1.32
C TYR A 238 2.46 7.13 0.85
N ASP A 239 2.48 7.91 -0.22
CA ASP A 239 1.26 8.47 -0.83
C ASP A 239 0.86 7.67 -2.06
N GLY A 240 -0.29 7.00 -1.97
CA GLY A 240 -0.84 6.23 -3.07
C GLY A 240 -1.26 7.05 -4.29
N ALA A 241 -1.35 8.38 -4.19
CA ALA A 241 -1.58 9.25 -5.33
C ALA A 241 -0.32 9.51 -6.17
N ASP A 242 0.87 9.15 -5.67
CA ASP A 242 2.14 9.29 -6.38
C ASP A 242 2.34 8.13 -7.38
N ASN A 243 2.20 8.43 -8.67
CA ASN A 243 2.34 7.45 -9.74
C ASN A 243 3.77 6.91 -9.89
N GLU A 244 4.80 7.70 -9.57
CA GLU A 244 6.19 7.26 -9.69
C GLU A 244 6.50 6.22 -8.61
N GLN A 245 6.08 6.46 -7.37
CA GLN A 245 6.20 5.49 -6.28
C GLN A 245 5.42 4.20 -6.57
N ASN A 246 4.22 4.32 -7.14
CA ASN A 246 3.41 3.15 -7.55
C ASN A 246 4.10 2.35 -8.67
N ASN A 247 4.76 3.01 -9.62
CA ASN A 247 5.55 2.34 -10.65
C ASN A 247 6.75 1.58 -10.07
N ASP A 248 7.51 2.20 -9.16
CA ASP A 248 8.61 1.53 -8.45
C ASP A 248 8.11 0.26 -7.73
N LEU A 249 6.99 0.36 -7.01
CA LEU A 249 6.35 -0.75 -6.31
C LEU A 249 6.02 -1.92 -7.26
N TYR A 250 5.49 -1.62 -8.45
CA TYR A 250 5.15 -2.60 -9.48
C TYR A 250 6.39 -3.32 -10.04
N TYR A 251 7.46 -2.58 -10.37
CA TYR A 251 8.67 -3.18 -10.90
C TYR A 251 9.43 -4.01 -9.84
N LEU A 252 9.48 -3.55 -8.59
CA LEU A 252 10.03 -4.32 -7.48
C LEU A 252 9.32 -5.68 -7.31
N ALA A 253 7.99 -5.68 -7.41
CA ALA A 253 7.18 -6.88 -7.32
C ALA A 253 7.51 -7.89 -8.44
N LEU A 254 7.76 -7.41 -9.66
CA LEU A 254 7.95 -8.25 -10.86
C LEU A 254 9.40 -8.53 -11.24
N TYR A 255 10.39 -7.89 -10.60
CA TYR A 255 11.80 -8.19 -10.82
C TYR A 255 12.12 -9.69 -10.53
N PRO A 256 12.98 -10.37 -11.30
CA PRO A 256 13.70 -9.92 -12.51
C PRO A 256 12.91 -10.12 -13.80
N LYS A 257 11.70 -10.68 -13.74
CA LYS A 257 10.88 -11.02 -14.91
C LYS A 257 10.47 -9.80 -15.72
N MET A 258 10.31 -8.67 -15.05
CA MET A 258 10.05 -7.38 -15.68
C MET A 258 11.09 -6.38 -15.20
N LYS A 259 11.72 -5.71 -16.15
CA LYS A 259 12.62 -4.59 -15.91
C LYS A 259 11.93 -3.33 -16.38
N ARG A 260 12.21 -2.21 -15.73
CA ARG A 260 11.90 -0.89 -16.26
C ARG A 260 12.81 -0.70 -17.47
N ASN A 261 12.25 -0.53 -18.66
CA ASN A 261 13.05 -0.21 -19.83
C ASN A 261 13.74 1.12 -19.54
N ALA A 262 15.08 1.14 -19.56
CA ALA A 262 15.86 2.35 -19.30
C ALA A 262 15.72 3.40 -20.43
N ASP A 263 15.20 3.00 -21.59
CA ASP A 263 15.41 3.72 -22.85
C ASP A 263 14.12 4.17 -23.59
N MET A 264 12.99 4.38 -22.92
CA MET A 264 11.79 4.92 -23.60
C MET A 264 11.84 6.45 -23.87
N GLU A 265 13.02 7.07 -23.90
CA GLU A 265 13.19 8.50 -24.25
C GLU A 265 13.75 8.77 -25.66
N GLU A 266 14.11 7.76 -26.48
CA GLU A 266 14.64 8.05 -27.84
C GLU A 266 13.62 8.01 -28.99
N ASP A 267 12.42 7.43 -28.82
CA ASP A 267 11.47 7.28 -29.95
C ASP A 267 10.44 8.42 -30.10
N SER A 268 10.66 9.60 -29.51
CA SER A 268 9.82 10.78 -29.74
C SER A 268 10.45 11.87 -30.61
N ASN A 269 11.59 11.59 -31.26
CA ASN A 269 12.25 12.51 -32.20
C ASN A 269 12.53 11.84 -33.56
N GLU A 270 11.50 11.33 -34.24
CA GLU A 270 11.50 11.18 -35.71
C GLU A 270 10.19 11.68 -36.33
#